data_AF-A0A8J8FZ65-F1
#
_entry.id   AF-A0A8J8FZ65-F1
#
_cell.length_a   1.000
_cell.length_b   1.000
_cell.length_c   1.000
_cell.angle_alpha   90.00
_cell.angle_beta   90.00
_cell.angle_gamma   90.00
#
_symmetry.space_group_name_H-M   'P 1'
#
loop_
_entity.id
_entity.type
_entity.pdbx_description
1 polymer ?
#
loop_
_entity_poly.entity_id
_entity_poly.type
_entity_poly.pdbx_seq_one_letter_code
_entity_poly.pdbx_strand_id
1 'polypeptide(L)'
;MSSESENVMKALSSSKRREMMNHISEKGSATYTELMEVLGFDQSMSGTFNYHLKELNEAGLIERTNGDYTITDAGKKALIFVDEIARETKEEARADRFGVFSAVLAIQPASELNLFISQMGMLLAMVISFIGVFGIVKLNMITRMLHEKIGDNVVWIGGIVLAIGLLLFIVSLVYFIRIIMKLKLHKVGLSLFLFLGREWFLIRSPNRGRYFILSITSIGAIACLGVITFSFKPAPWLALGIGCAVFTILTIVLFFLIKRRINMKEKENE
;
A
#
# COMPACT_ATOMS: atom_id res chain seq x y z
N MET A 1 7.56 -7.24 -29.80
CA MET A 1 6.16 -6.88 -30.09
C MET A 1 6.03 -6.73 -31.59
N SER A 2 4.96 -7.22 -32.22
CA SER A 2 4.83 -7.11 -33.69
C SER A 2 4.74 -5.64 -34.08
N SER A 3 5.37 -5.27 -35.19
CA SER A 3 5.38 -3.90 -35.75
C SER A 3 3.97 -3.30 -35.86
N GLU A 4 2.96 -4.13 -36.06
CA GLU A 4 1.55 -3.74 -36.15
C GLU A 4 1.01 -3.13 -34.84
N SER A 5 1.30 -3.75 -33.69
CA SER A 5 0.86 -3.23 -32.39
C SER A 5 1.48 -1.87 -32.06
N GLU A 6 2.73 -1.66 -32.45
CA GLU A 6 3.44 -0.39 -32.27
C GLU A 6 2.85 0.70 -33.18
N ASN A 7 2.53 0.35 -34.43
CA ASN A 7 1.87 1.27 -35.37
C ASN A 7 0.50 1.72 -34.86
N VAL A 8 -0.30 0.80 -34.33
CA VAL A 8 -1.61 1.12 -33.73
C VAL A 8 -1.44 2.07 -32.54
N MET A 9 -0.51 1.79 -31.62
CA MET A 9 -0.27 2.64 -30.45
C MET A 9 0.26 4.03 -30.86
N LYS A 10 1.17 4.09 -31.84
CA LYS A 10 1.69 5.34 -32.39
C LYS A 10 0.56 6.15 -33.04
N ALA A 11 -0.32 5.53 -33.82
CA ALA A 11 -1.48 6.19 -34.41
C ALA A 11 -2.41 6.74 -33.30
N LEU A 12 -2.74 5.95 -32.29
CA LEU A 12 -3.65 6.35 -31.22
C LEU A 12 -3.05 7.38 -30.24
N SER A 13 -1.72 7.57 -30.20
CA SER A 13 -1.07 8.53 -29.29
C SER A 13 -1.50 9.99 -29.53
N SER A 14 -1.87 10.35 -30.77
CA SER A 14 -2.31 11.71 -31.12
C SER A 14 -3.78 11.95 -30.75
N SER A 15 -4.04 13.00 -29.99
CA SER A 15 -5.42 13.43 -29.65
C SER A 15 -6.25 13.74 -30.89
N LYS A 16 -5.68 14.40 -31.90
CA LYS A 16 -6.37 14.74 -33.15
C LYS A 16 -6.81 13.50 -33.94
N ARG A 17 -6.00 12.45 -33.96
CA ARG A 17 -6.36 11.17 -34.59
C ARG A 17 -7.49 10.45 -33.85
N ARG A 18 -7.49 10.51 -32.51
CA ARG A 18 -8.61 9.98 -31.71
C ARG A 18 -9.90 10.76 -31.94
N GLU A 19 -9.81 12.09 -32.03
CA GLU A 19 -10.93 12.98 -32.34
C GLU A 19 -11.53 12.67 -33.73
N MET A 20 -10.69 12.45 -34.75
CA MET A 20 -11.10 11.95 -36.07
C MET A 20 -11.88 10.64 -35.96
N MET A 21 -11.30 9.64 -35.29
CA MET A 21 -11.92 8.32 -35.17
C MET A 21 -13.26 8.37 -34.42
N ASN A 22 -13.36 9.18 -33.35
CA ASN A 22 -14.61 9.41 -32.64
C ASN A 22 -15.68 9.97 -33.58
N HIS A 23 -15.33 11.02 -34.36
CA HIS A 23 -16.28 11.64 -35.27
C HIS A 23 -16.76 10.67 -36.37
N ILE A 24 -15.85 9.90 -36.95
CA ILE A 24 -16.19 8.85 -37.93
C ILE A 24 -17.08 7.78 -37.29
N SER A 25 -16.76 7.35 -36.05
CA SER A 25 -17.52 6.33 -35.34
C SER A 25 -18.94 6.80 -34.97
N GLU A 26 -19.12 8.07 -34.62
CA GLU A 26 -20.42 8.65 -34.26
C GLU A 26 -21.34 8.82 -35.48
N LYS A 27 -20.78 9.26 -36.62
CA LYS A 27 -21.55 9.44 -37.87
C LYS A 27 -21.69 8.17 -38.71
N GLY A 28 -20.80 7.20 -38.52
CA GLY A 28 -20.67 6.00 -39.34
C GLY A 28 -19.68 6.17 -40.50
N SER A 29 -19.70 7.32 -41.18
CA SER A 29 -18.70 7.75 -42.17
C SER A 29 -18.49 9.27 -42.12
N ALA A 30 -17.37 9.75 -42.66
CA ALA A 30 -17.13 11.19 -42.82
C ALA A 30 -16.29 11.50 -44.06
N THR A 31 -16.64 12.58 -44.75
CA THR A 31 -15.86 13.09 -45.88
C THR A 31 -14.57 13.77 -45.41
N TYR A 32 -13.62 13.96 -46.33
CA TYR A 32 -12.39 14.71 -46.07
C TYR A 32 -12.66 16.14 -45.56
N THR A 33 -13.60 16.84 -46.17
CA THR A 33 -13.97 18.22 -45.81
C THR A 33 -14.66 18.29 -44.46
N GLU A 34 -15.55 17.36 -44.15
CA GLU A 34 -16.20 17.31 -42.82
C GLU A 34 -15.17 17.08 -41.71
N LEU A 35 -14.23 16.16 -41.91
CA LEU A 35 -13.19 15.89 -40.91
C LEU A 35 -12.26 17.09 -40.72
N MET A 36 -11.91 17.82 -41.80
CA MET A 36 -11.13 19.05 -41.69
C MET A 36 -11.88 20.11 -40.87
N GLU A 37 -13.17 20.31 -41.15
CA GLU A 37 -14.00 21.32 -40.50
C GLU A 37 -14.15 21.04 -38.99
N VAL A 38 -14.49 19.80 -38.63
CA VAL A 38 -14.72 19.39 -37.23
C VAL A 38 -13.48 19.57 -36.36
N LEU A 39 -12.30 19.35 -36.92
CA LEU A 39 -11.05 19.43 -36.18
C LEU A 39 -10.43 20.83 -36.17
N GLY A 40 -11.04 21.77 -36.90
CA GLY A 40 -10.57 23.15 -37.06
C GLY A 40 -9.32 23.26 -37.95
N PHE A 41 -9.14 22.36 -38.92
CA PHE A 41 -8.04 22.49 -39.88
C PHE A 41 -8.41 23.45 -41.01
N ASP A 42 -7.53 24.40 -41.31
CA ASP A 42 -7.63 25.24 -42.51
C ASP A 42 -7.02 24.54 -43.74
N GLN A 43 -7.25 25.10 -44.93
CA GLN A 43 -6.70 24.56 -46.19
C GLN A 43 -5.15 24.58 -46.21
N SER A 44 -4.53 25.49 -45.46
CA SER A 44 -3.06 25.60 -45.38
C SER A 44 -2.44 24.43 -44.60
N MET A 45 -3.19 23.81 -43.70
CA MET A 45 -2.78 22.64 -42.91
C MET A 45 -3.17 21.28 -43.54
N SER A 46 -3.60 21.27 -44.79
CA SER A 46 -3.98 20.05 -45.53
C SER A 46 -2.89 18.96 -45.52
N GLY A 47 -1.61 19.34 -45.59
CA GLY A 47 -0.49 18.41 -45.48
C GLY A 47 -0.43 17.66 -44.14
N THR A 48 -0.61 18.38 -43.04
CA THR A 48 -0.66 17.81 -41.68
C THR A 48 -1.89 16.94 -41.48
N PHE A 49 -3.04 17.37 -42.00
CA PHE A 49 -4.27 16.58 -41.93
C PHE A 49 -4.15 15.26 -42.71
N ASN A 50 -3.59 15.31 -43.93
CA ASN A 50 -3.29 14.12 -44.73
C ASN A 50 -2.33 13.17 -44.00
N TYR A 51 -1.33 13.69 -43.28
CA TYR A 51 -0.44 12.88 -42.47
C TYR A 51 -1.20 12.09 -41.39
N HIS A 52 -2.18 12.71 -40.71
CA HIS A 52 -2.98 12.02 -39.71
C HIS A 52 -3.86 10.90 -40.29
N LEU A 53 -4.54 11.17 -41.41
CA LEU A 53 -5.35 10.17 -42.11
C LEU A 53 -4.49 9.00 -42.60
N LYS A 54 -3.30 9.31 -43.14
CA LYS A 54 -2.34 8.30 -43.58
C LYS A 54 -1.93 7.38 -42.44
N GLU A 55 -1.52 7.92 -41.29
CA GLU A 55 -1.11 7.10 -40.13
C GLU A 55 -2.27 6.24 -39.59
N LEU A 56 -3.51 6.74 -39.60
CA LEU A 56 -4.69 5.95 -39.19
C LEU A 56 -4.99 4.81 -40.18
N ASN A 57 -4.86 5.09 -41.48
CA ASN A 57 -5.12 4.12 -42.54
C ASN A 57 -4.00 3.06 -42.61
N GLU A 58 -2.73 3.45 -42.47
CA GLU A 58 -1.58 2.52 -42.41
C GLU A 58 -1.63 1.62 -41.16
N ALA A 59 -2.20 2.11 -40.06
CA ALA A 59 -2.46 1.30 -38.87
C ALA A 59 -3.72 0.42 -38.99
N GLY A 60 -4.46 0.50 -40.10
CA GLY A 60 -5.69 -0.28 -40.34
C GLY A 60 -6.86 0.11 -39.43
N LEU A 61 -6.84 1.32 -38.86
CA LEU A 61 -7.88 1.80 -37.93
C LEU A 61 -9.06 2.46 -38.66
N ILE A 62 -8.79 3.03 -39.83
CA ILE A 62 -9.80 3.57 -40.74
C ILE A 62 -9.54 3.05 -42.14
N GLU A 63 -10.55 3.12 -42.99
CA GLU A 63 -10.45 2.83 -44.41
C GLU A 63 -11.21 3.91 -45.20
N ARG A 64 -10.89 4.04 -46.49
CA ARG A 64 -11.56 5.00 -47.38
C ARG A 64 -12.39 4.27 -48.43
N THR A 65 -13.70 4.51 -48.43
CA THR A 65 -14.67 3.88 -49.34
C THR A 65 -15.49 4.97 -50.02
N ASN A 66 -15.50 4.98 -51.37
CA ASN A 66 -16.28 5.95 -52.18
C ASN A 66 -16.00 7.43 -51.87
N GLY A 67 -14.79 7.75 -51.39
CA GLY A 67 -14.41 9.12 -51.03
C GLY A 67 -14.54 9.43 -49.54
N ASP A 68 -15.31 8.64 -48.80
CA ASP A 68 -15.58 8.79 -47.38
C ASP A 68 -14.67 7.90 -46.53
N TYR A 69 -14.39 8.33 -45.30
CA TYR A 69 -13.64 7.56 -44.32
C TYR A 69 -14.61 6.82 -43.39
N THR A 70 -14.37 5.52 -43.19
CA THR A 70 -15.10 4.65 -42.28
C THR A 70 -14.15 4.04 -41.25
N ILE A 71 -14.65 3.77 -40.05
CA ILE A 71 -13.87 3.12 -39.00
C ILE A 71 -13.92 1.60 -39.18
N THR A 72 -12.77 0.93 -39.17
CA THR A 72 -12.69 -0.52 -39.28
C THR A 72 -13.10 -1.18 -37.96
N ASP A 73 -13.33 -2.49 -37.96
CA ASP A 73 -13.60 -3.22 -36.71
C ASP A 73 -12.41 -3.19 -35.73
N ALA A 74 -11.18 -3.16 -36.26
CA ALA A 74 -9.98 -2.94 -35.46
C ALA A 74 -9.97 -1.53 -34.85
N GLY A 75 -10.33 -0.51 -35.64
CA GLY A 75 -10.49 0.87 -35.19
C GLY A 75 -11.51 1.00 -34.05
N LYS A 76 -12.68 0.38 -34.18
CA LYS A 76 -13.73 0.40 -33.12
C LYS A 76 -13.23 -0.22 -31.82
N LYS A 77 -12.60 -1.39 -31.89
CA LYS A 77 -12.03 -2.06 -30.70
C LYS A 77 -10.94 -1.21 -30.04
N ALA A 78 -10.09 -0.59 -30.84
CA ALA A 78 -9.04 0.30 -30.36
C ALA A 78 -9.60 1.54 -29.66
N LEU A 79 -10.66 2.14 -30.20
CA LEU A 79 -11.35 3.28 -29.60
C LEU A 79 -11.92 2.94 -28.22
N ILE A 80 -12.66 1.83 -28.12
CA ILE A 80 -13.24 1.33 -26.87
C ILE A 80 -12.16 1.10 -25.82
N PHE A 81 -11.04 0.48 -26.23
CA PHE A 81 -9.92 0.20 -25.34
C PHE A 81 -9.27 1.49 -24.78
N VAL A 82 -9.08 2.50 -25.63
CA VAL A 82 -8.54 3.79 -25.20
C VAL A 82 -9.49 4.51 -24.23
N ASP A 83 -10.80 4.45 -24.49
CA ASP A 83 -11.81 5.03 -23.61
C ASP A 83 -11.88 4.30 -22.26
N GLU A 84 -11.73 2.98 -22.25
CA GLU A 84 -11.68 2.18 -21.02
C GLU A 84 -10.45 2.55 -20.17
N ILE A 85 -9.26 2.64 -20.77
CA ILE A 85 -8.05 3.11 -20.06
C ILE A 85 -8.25 4.53 -19.54
N ALA A 86 -8.83 5.42 -20.35
CA ALA A 86 -9.07 6.80 -19.95
C ALA A 86 -10.07 6.88 -18.78
N ARG A 87 -11.07 5.99 -18.73
CA ARG A 87 -12.02 5.87 -17.63
C ARG A 87 -11.35 5.33 -16.38
N GLU A 88 -10.58 4.25 -16.47
CA GLU A 88 -9.82 3.69 -15.35
C GLU A 88 -8.88 4.75 -14.76
N THR A 89 -8.12 5.44 -15.61
CA THR A 89 -7.21 6.52 -15.17
C THR A 89 -7.96 7.65 -14.47
N LYS A 90 -9.16 8.01 -14.94
CA LYS A 90 -10.01 9.04 -14.31
C LYS A 90 -10.63 8.56 -13.00
N GLU A 91 -11.04 7.30 -12.90
CA GLU A 91 -11.58 6.71 -11.68
C GLU A 91 -10.49 6.55 -10.62
N GLU A 92 -9.30 6.09 -11.01
CA GLU A 92 -8.11 6.06 -10.18
C GLU A 92 -7.72 7.47 -9.71
N ALA A 93 -7.73 8.46 -10.60
CA ALA A 93 -7.48 9.86 -10.23
C ALA A 93 -8.55 10.43 -9.29
N ARG A 94 -9.82 9.99 -9.41
CA ARG A 94 -10.90 10.36 -8.48
C ARG A 94 -10.78 9.66 -7.14
N ALA A 95 -10.35 8.41 -7.10
CA ALA A 95 -10.07 7.65 -5.89
C ALA A 95 -8.81 8.16 -5.18
N ASP A 96 -7.83 8.64 -5.93
CA ASP A 96 -6.57 9.21 -5.44
C ASP A 96 -6.66 10.73 -5.21
N ARG A 97 -7.87 11.28 -4.96
CA ARG A 97 -8.08 12.72 -4.72
C ARG A 97 -7.21 13.28 -3.56
N PHE A 98 -6.70 12.41 -2.70
CA PHE A 98 -5.83 12.75 -1.57
C PHE A 98 -4.36 12.36 -1.78
N GLY A 99 -3.97 11.84 -2.95
CA GLY A 99 -2.62 11.33 -3.23
C GLY A 99 -2.22 10.14 -2.35
N VAL A 100 -3.20 9.55 -1.68
CA VAL A 100 -3.02 8.49 -0.69
C VAL A 100 -2.60 7.21 -1.40
N PHE A 101 -3.33 6.82 -2.45
CA PHE A 101 -3.09 5.55 -3.12
C PHE A 101 -1.78 5.59 -3.91
N SER A 102 -1.48 6.72 -4.57
CA SER A 102 -0.21 6.91 -5.29
C SER A 102 0.99 6.98 -4.35
N ALA A 103 0.92 7.74 -3.25
CA ALA A 103 2.00 7.81 -2.27
C ALA A 103 2.36 6.42 -1.72
N VAL A 104 1.38 5.53 -1.68
CA VAL A 104 1.52 4.20 -1.09
C VAL A 104 1.93 3.16 -2.13
N LEU A 105 1.46 3.31 -3.37
CA LEU A 105 2.04 2.62 -4.53
C LEU A 105 3.51 2.92 -4.73
N ALA A 106 3.96 4.10 -4.32
CA ALA A 106 5.36 4.48 -4.35
C ALA A 106 6.19 3.97 -3.14
N ILE A 107 5.59 3.35 -2.12
CA ILE A 107 6.37 2.90 -0.95
C ILE A 107 7.19 1.67 -1.32
N GLN A 108 8.52 1.80 -1.19
CA GLN A 108 9.44 0.68 -1.38
C GLN A 108 9.26 -0.39 -0.28
N PRO A 109 9.44 -1.68 -0.60
CA PRO A 109 9.28 -2.78 0.36
C PRO A 109 10.07 -2.63 1.68
N ALA A 110 11.28 -2.06 1.65
CA ALA A 110 12.03 -1.79 2.88
C ALA A 110 11.40 -0.70 3.75
N SER A 111 10.80 0.32 3.14
CA SER A 111 10.06 1.35 3.87
C SER A 111 8.77 0.79 4.48
N GLU A 112 8.10 -0.16 3.80
CA GLU A 112 6.96 -0.91 4.38
C GLU A 112 7.39 -1.70 5.62
N LEU A 113 8.52 -2.42 5.55
CA LEU A 113 9.05 -3.20 6.68
C LEU A 113 9.38 -2.30 7.87
N ASN A 114 10.04 -1.17 7.64
CA ASN A 114 10.42 -0.23 8.71
C ASN A 114 9.17 0.37 9.38
N LEU A 115 8.14 0.68 8.60
CA LEU A 115 6.87 1.18 9.11
C LEU A 115 6.16 0.11 9.95
N PHE A 116 6.18 -1.15 9.51
CA PHE A 116 5.66 -2.28 10.27
C PHE A 116 6.42 -2.50 11.59
N ILE A 117 7.76 -2.48 11.57
CA ILE A 117 8.60 -2.62 12.77
C ILE A 117 8.24 -1.52 13.79
N SER A 118 8.09 -0.30 13.32
CA SER A 118 7.69 0.84 14.15
C SER A 118 6.32 0.60 14.80
N GLN A 119 5.31 0.16 14.03
CA GLN A 119 3.97 -0.13 14.55
C GLN A 119 3.99 -1.25 15.59
N MET A 120 4.70 -2.35 15.31
CA MET A 120 4.86 -3.46 16.25
C MET A 120 5.62 -3.05 17.51
N GLY A 121 6.64 -2.19 17.38
CA GLY A 121 7.37 -1.64 18.51
C GLY A 121 6.48 -0.80 19.43
N MET A 122 5.62 0.06 18.85
CA MET A 122 4.64 0.83 19.63
C MET A 122 3.63 -0.08 20.33
N LEU A 123 3.10 -1.09 19.64
CA LEU A 123 2.14 -2.04 20.23
C LEU A 123 2.77 -2.83 21.39
N LEU A 124 3.99 -3.34 21.19
CA LEU A 124 4.73 -4.05 22.23
C LEU A 124 4.96 -3.14 23.45
N ALA A 125 5.36 -1.89 23.22
CA ALA A 125 5.58 -0.92 24.28
C ALA A 125 4.31 -0.60 25.08
N MET A 126 3.16 -0.47 24.42
CA MET A 126 1.86 -0.32 25.10
C MET A 126 1.56 -1.53 25.97
N VAL A 127 1.78 -2.75 25.47
CA VAL A 127 1.52 -3.99 26.22
C VAL A 127 2.44 -4.11 27.43
N ILE A 128 3.74 -3.86 27.27
CA ILE A 128 4.70 -3.87 28.39
C ILE A 128 4.27 -2.86 29.45
N SER A 129 3.86 -1.67 29.01
CA SER A 129 3.38 -0.63 29.94
C SER A 129 2.11 -1.09 30.68
N PHE A 130 1.16 -1.70 29.97
CA PHE A 130 -0.06 -2.24 30.56
C PHE A 130 0.25 -3.33 31.59
N ILE A 131 1.12 -4.28 31.25
CA ILE A 131 1.59 -5.33 32.17
C ILE A 131 2.28 -4.72 33.39
N GLY A 132 3.11 -3.69 33.19
CA GLY A 132 3.77 -2.96 34.26
C GLY A 132 2.77 -2.35 35.25
N VAL A 133 1.78 -1.60 34.75
CA VAL A 133 0.76 -0.96 35.60
C VAL A 133 -0.05 -2.01 36.37
N PHE A 134 -0.57 -3.02 35.67
CA PHE A 134 -1.40 -4.05 36.31
C PHE A 134 -0.60 -4.92 37.28
N GLY A 135 0.66 -5.22 36.96
CA GLY A 135 1.58 -5.94 37.83
C GLY A 135 1.80 -5.19 39.15
N ILE A 136 2.06 -3.88 39.09
CA ILE A 136 2.21 -3.04 40.30
C ILE A 136 0.93 -3.07 41.13
N VAL A 137 -0.23 -2.84 40.51
CA VAL A 137 -1.51 -2.75 41.22
C VAL A 137 -1.85 -4.08 41.92
N LYS A 138 -1.75 -5.20 41.20
CA LYS A 138 -2.07 -6.53 41.74
C LYS A 138 -1.10 -6.92 42.86
N LEU A 139 0.20 -6.67 42.68
CA LEU A 139 1.20 -7.07 43.65
C LEU A 139 1.12 -6.21 44.93
N ASN A 140 0.81 -4.91 44.80
CA ASN A 140 0.52 -4.02 45.93
C ASN A 140 -0.76 -4.42 46.69
N MET A 141 -1.79 -4.93 45.99
CA MET A 141 -2.99 -5.45 46.64
C MET A 141 -2.69 -6.72 47.46
N ILE A 142 -1.86 -7.63 46.91
CA ILE A 142 -1.46 -8.87 47.60
C ILE A 142 -0.59 -8.58 48.82
N THR A 143 0.40 -7.70 48.72
CA THR A 143 1.27 -7.34 49.86
C THR A 143 0.46 -6.73 51.00
N ARG A 144 -0.54 -5.89 50.70
CA ARG A 144 -1.47 -5.37 51.70
C ARG A 144 -2.30 -6.46 52.39
N MET A 145 -2.73 -7.49 51.66
CA MET A 145 -3.46 -8.62 52.26
C MET A 145 -2.56 -9.48 53.16
N LEU A 146 -1.28 -9.65 52.82
CA LEU A 146 -0.36 -10.51 53.55
C LEU A 146 0.36 -9.83 54.73
N HIS A 147 0.18 -8.52 54.94
CA HIS A 147 0.90 -7.73 55.96
C HIS A 147 2.44 -7.84 55.89
N GLU A 148 2.98 -8.30 54.76
CA GLU A 148 4.43 -8.44 54.57
C GLU A 148 5.06 -7.15 54.07
N LYS A 149 6.25 -6.83 54.60
CA LYS A 149 7.08 -5.66 54.24
C LYS A 149 7.69 -5.72 52.84
N ILE A 150 7.23 -6.60 51.96
CA ILE A 150 7.76 -6.81 50.59
C ILE A 150 7.38 -5.67 49.62
N GLY A 151 6.52 -4.74 50.04
CA GLY A 151 5.94 -3.69 49.19
C GLY A 151 6.94 -2.81 48.42
N ASP A 152 8.09 -2.47 49.00
CA ASP A 152 8.98 -1.46 48.41
C ASP A 152 9.69 -1.97 47.14
N ASN A 153 10.22 -3.20 47.16
CA ASN A 153 10.94 -3.77 46.02
C ASN A 153 10.02 -3.98 44.79
N VAL A 154 8.75 -4.29 45.04
CA VAL A 154 7.72 -4.51 44.02
C VAL A 154 7.43 -3.24 43.24
N VAL A 155 7.28 -2.11 43.94
CA VAL A 155 7.00 -0.82 43.32
C VAL A 155 8.17 -0.39 42.43
N TRP A 156 9.40 -0.61 42.90
CA TRP A 156 10.61 -0.32 42.13
C TRP A 156 10.72 -1.15 40.85
N ILE A 157 10.53 -2.47 40.92
CA ILE A 157 10.58 -3.36 39.74
C ILE A 157 9.52 -2.94 38.71
N GLY A 158 8.29 -2.70 39.15
CA GLY A 158 7.23 -2.25 38.27
C GLY A 158 7.52 -0.88 37.64
N GLY A 159 8.08 0.05 38.42
CA GLY A 159 8.52 1.36 37.92
C GLY A 159 9.57 1.24 36.81
N ILE A 160 10.53 0.33 36.95
CA ILE A 160 11.54 0.05 35.92
C ILE A 160 10.89 -0.51 34.65
N VAL A 161 9.96 -1.47 34.77
CA VAL A 161 9.25 -2.05 33.62
C VAL A 161 8.45 -0.99 32.87
N LEU A 162 7.78 -0.09 33.59
CA LEU A 162 7.06 1.05 33.00
C LEU A 162 8.00 2.02 32.28
N ALA A 163 9.14 2.35 32.89
CA ALA A 163 10.13 3.23 32.28
C ALA A 163 10.69 2.65 30.97
N ILE A 164 10.98 1.34 30.95
CA ILE A 164 11.42 0.62 29.75
C ILE A 164 10.32 0.64 28.67
N GLY A 165 9.08 0.34 29.05
CA GLY A 165 7.93 0.39 28.13
C GLY A 165 7.75 1.77 27.51
N LEU A 166 7.82 2.83 28.31
CA LEU A 166 7.70 4.21 27.84
C LEU A 166 8.85 4.60 26.89
N LEU A 167 10.09 4.22 27.22
CA LEU A 167 11.25 4.50 26.38
C LEU A 167 11.12 3.81 25.01
N LEU A 168 10.72 2.54 24.99
CA LEU A 168 10.47 1.80 23.74
C LEU A 168 9.36 2.43 22.91
N PHE A 169 8.31 2.93 23.57
CA PHE A 169 7.22 3.64 22.89
C PHE A 169 7.73 4.91 22.22
N ILE A 170 8.46 5.76 22.95
CA ILE A 170 9.02 7.02 22.44
C ILE A 170 9.95 6.76 21.26
N VAL A 171 10.88 5.80 21.37
CA VAL A 171 11.80 5.44 20.28
C VAL A 171 11.03 4.98 19.04
N SER A 172 10.04 4.11 19.22
CA SER A 172 9.22 3.59 18.11
C SER A 172 8.38 4.69 17.44
N LEU A 173 7.87 5.64 18.23
CA LEU A 173 7.10 6.78 17.76
C LEU A 173 7.97 7.79 17.00
N VAL A 174 9.16 8.11 17.50
CA VAL A 174 10.11 8.99 16.80
C VAL A 174 10.51 8.38 15.46
N TYR A 175 10.78 7.07 15.44
CA TYR A 175 11.10 6.36 14.21
C TYR A 175 9.91 6.36 13.22
N PHE A 176 8.68 6.17 13.72
CA PHE A 176 7.45 6.29 12.93
C PHE A 176 7.33 7.66 12.25
N ILE A 177 7.44 8.73 13.05
CA ILE A 177 7.33 10.12 12.59
C ILE A 177 8.39 10.41 11.53
N ARG A 178 9.63 9.94 11.75
CA ARG A 178 10.72 10.12 10.78
C ARG A 178 10.42 9.47 9.44
N ILE A 179 9.82 8.27 9.43
CA ILE A 179 9.42 7.58 8.19
C ILE A 179 8.30 8.37 7.49
N ILE A 180 7.28 8.80 8.23
CA ILE A 180 6.16 9.59 7.68
C ILE A 180 6.65 10.88 7.03
N MET A 181 7.57 11.58 7.71
CA MET A 181 8.18 12.81 7.19
C MET A 181 8.97 12.53 5.90
N LYS A 182 9.76 11.45 5.87
CA LYS A 182 10.54 11.06 4.69
C LYS A 182 9.65 10.74 3.48
N LEU A 183 8.52 10.08 3.71
CA LEU A 183 7.58 9.70 2.65
C LEU A 183 6.63 10.85 2.24
N LYS A 184 6.79 12.07 2.79
CA LYS A 184 5.90 13.22 2.57
C LYS A 184 4.40 12.94 2.85
N LEU A 185 4.10 11.91 3.64
CA LEU A 185 2.71 11.55 4.01
C LEU A 185 2.06 12.57 4.97
N HIS A 186 2.78 13.59 5.44
CA HIS A 186 2.18 14.67 6.24
C HIS A 186 1.08 15.43 5.49
N LYS A 187 1.11 15.45 4.14
CA LYS A 187 0.05 16.05 3.31
C LYS A 187 -1.25 15.24 3.31
N VAL A 188 -1.18 13.99 3.74
CA VAL A 188 -2.26 13.00 3.67
C VAL A 188 -3.21 13.09 4.89
N GLY A 189 -2.85 13.89 5.90
CA GLY A 189 -3.72 14.25 7.02
C GLY A 189 -4.22 13.05 7.84
N LEU A 190 -5.45 13.15 8.39
CA LEU A 190 -6.06 12.15 9.27
C LEU A 190 -6.26 10.76 8.60
N SER A 191 -6.16 10.68 7.27
CA SER A 191 -6.23 9.40 6.57
C SER A 191 -5.03 8.47 6.87
N LEU A 192 -3.97 8.99 7.48
CA LEU A 192 -2.88 8.20 8.06
C LEU A 192 -3.37 7.22 9.16
N PHE A 193 -4.45 7.52 9.86
CA PHE A 193 -5.07 6.58 10.81
C PHE A 193 -5.73 5.40 10.11
N LEU A 194 -6.20 5.56 8.87
CA LEU A 194 -6.69 4.45 8.06
C LEU A 194 -5.54 3.52 7.62
N PHE A 195 -4.31 4.04 7.47
CA PHE A 195 -3.08 3.23 7.25
C PHE A 195 -2.68 2.40 8.46
N LEU A 196 -3.03 2.86 9.66
CA LEU A 196 -2.79 2.15 10.91
C LEU A 196 -3.85 1.05 11.17
N GLY A 197 -4.88 0.96 10.32
CA GLY A 197 -5.86 -0.12 10.37
C GLY A 197 -5.20 -1.47 10.08
N ARG A 198 -5.38 -2.42 11.01
CA ARG A 198 -4.85 -3.79 10.95
C ARG A 198 -5.17 -4.50 9.62
N GLU A 199 -6.33 -4.23 9.04
CA GLU A 199 -6.79 -4.81 7.78
C GLU A 199 -6.00 -4.28 6.58
N TRP A 200 -5.57 -3.02 6.62
CA TRP A 200 -5.02 -2.33 5.47
C TRP A 200 -3.62 -2.83 5.09
N PHE A 201 -2.75 -3.04 6.08
CA PHE A 201 -1.38 -3.55 5.85
C PHE A 201 -1.37 -4.99 5.28
N LEU A 202 -2.36 -5.81 5.67
CA LEU A 202 -2.47 -7.21 5.24
C LEU A 202 -2.98 -7.37 3.80
N ILE A 203 -3.74 -6.40 3.30
CA ILE A 203 -4.33 -6.45 1.95
C ILE A 203 -3.26 -6.23 0.87
N ARG A 204 -2.24 -5.40 1.12
CA ARG A 204 -1.33 -4.90 0.09
C ARG A 204 -0.01 -5.66 -0.03
N SER A 205 0.58 -6.10 1.07
CA SER A 205 1.96 -6.58 1.01
C SER A 205 2.07 -7.89 0.22
N PRO A 206 3.00 -8.02 -0.75
CA PRO A 206 3.24 -9.29 -1.45
C PRO A 206 3.73 -10.40 -0.49
N ASN A 207 4.14 -10.04 0.74
CA ASN A 207 4.49 -10.98 1.80
C ASN A 207 3.38 -11.08 2.88
N ARG A 208 2.10 -10.79 2.55
CA ARG A 208 0.97 -10.73 3.50
C ARG A 208 0.92 -11.90 4.48
N GLY A 209 1.12 -13.13 4.00
CA GLY A 209 1.05 -14.32 4.84
C GLY A 209 2.13 -14.32 5.93
N ARG A 210 3.33 -13.82 5.64
CA ARG A 210 4.43 -13.79 6.61
C ARG A 210 4.23 -12.69 7.65
N TYR A 211 3.79 -11.50 7.24
CA TYR A 211 3.45 -10.44 8.18
C TYR A 211 2.25 -10.83 9.06
N PHE A 212 1.26 -11.50 8.49
CA PHE A 212 0.12 -12.02 9.25
C PHE A 212 0.56 -13.01 10.32
N ILE A 213 1.39 -14.00 9.95
CA ILE A 213 1.94 -14.97 10.92
C ILE A 213 2.73 -14.24 12.00
N LEU A 214 3.60 -13.29 11.63
CA LEU A 214 4.40 -12.51 12.58
C LEU A 214 3.53 -11.69 13.55
N SER A 215 2.41 -11.16 13.07
CA SER A 215 1.41 -10.45 13.87
C SER A 215 0.75 -11.40 14.87
N ILE A 216 0.29 -12.56 14.40
CA ILE A 216 -0.33 -13.59 15.24
C ILE A 216 0.64 -14.09 16.31
N THR A 217 1.89 -14.38 15.96
CA THR A 217 2.87 -14.90 16.91
C THR A 217 3.22 -13.85 17.96
N SER A 218 3.27 -12.58 17.57
CA SER A 218 3.49 -11.46 18.48
C SER A 218 2.31 -11.28 19.44
N ILE A 219 1.07 -11.29 18.93
CA ILE A 219 -0.14 -11.22 19.75
C ILE A 219 -0.22 -12.45 20.68
N GLY A 220 0.14 -13.63 20.20
CA GLY A 220 0.20 -14.87 20.99
C GLY A 220 1.22 -14.77 22.13
N ALA A 221 2.42 -14.24 21.87
CA ALA A 221 3.44 -13.99 22.89
C ALA A 221 2.93 -13.04 23.98
N ILE A 222 2.27 -11.95 23.55
CA ILE A 222 1.66 -10.94 24.42
C ILE A 222 0.54 -11.54 25.27
N ALA A 223 -0.35 -12.32 24.66
CA ALA A 223 -1.46 -12.96 25.35
C ALA A 223 -0.95 -13.95 26.40
N CYS A 224 0.06 -14.75 26.09
CA CYS A 224 0.69 -15.67 27.04
C CYS A 224 1.31 -14.91 28.23
N LEU A 225 2.00 -13.79 27.97
CA LEU A 225 2.54 -12.90 29.00
C LEU A 225 1.43 -12.34 29.91
N GLY A 226 0.30 -11.95 29.33
CA GLY A 226 -0.88 -11.54 30.09
C GLY A 226 -1.44 -12.67 30.96
N VAL A 227 -1.58 -13.88 30.44
CA VAL A 227 -2.11 -15.02 31.23
C VAL A 227 -1.22 -15.34 32.43
N ILE A 228 0.10 -15.23 32.27
CA ILE A 228 1.08 -15.40 33.37
C ILE A 228 0.84 -14.34 34.45
N THR A 229 0.66 -13.08 34.08
CA THR A 229 0.53 -11.98 35.05
C THR A 229 -0.84 -11.97 35.74
N PHE A 230 -1.90 -12.35 35.02
CA PHE A 230 -3.27 -12.29 35.52
C PHE A 230 -3.75 -13.54 36.26
N SER A 231 -3.14 -14.72 36.06
CA SER A 231 -3.56 -15.94 36.80
C SER A 231 -3.46 -15.77 38.31
N PHE A 232 -4.56 -16.10 39.02
CA PHE A 232 -4.65 -16.07 40.50
C PHE A 232 -4.38 -17.44 41.14
N LYS A 233 -4.42 -18.50 40.34
CA LYS A 233 -4.08 -19.86 40.77
C LYS A 233 -2.63 -20.16 40.42
N PRO A 234 -1.96 -21.10 41.12
CA PRO A 234 -0.69 -21.66 40.67
C PRO A 234 -0.91 -22.37 39.33
N ALA A 235 -0.89 -21.60 38.25
CA ALA A 235 -0.85 -22.10 36.89
C ALA A 235 0.50 -22.81 36.68
N PRO A 236 0.66 -23.68 35.68
CA PRO A 236 1.96 -24.23 35.33
C PRO A 236 2.84 -23.13 34.71
N TRP A 237 3.47 -22.31 35.56
CA TRP A 237 4.36 -21.20 35.20
C TRP A 237 5.44 -21.63 34.21
N LEU A 238 5.93 -22.86 34.35
CA LEU A 238 6.87 -23.50 33.44
C LEU A 238 6.28 -23.66 32.02
N ALA A 239 5.06 -24.18 31.90
CA ALA A 239 4.43 -24.38 30.58
C ALA A 239 4.12 -23.04 29.88
N LEU A 240 3.65 -22.04 30.64
CA LEU A 240 3.39 -20.71 30.10
C LEU A 240 4.69 -19.97 29.73
N GLY A 241 5.73 -20.10 30.55
CA GLY A 241 7.06 -19.54 30.26
C GLY A 241 7.69 -20.14 29.02
N ILE A 242 7.59 -21.46 28.85
CA ILE A 242 8.03 -22.16 27.63
C ILE A 242 7.22 -21.66 26.42
N GLY A 243 5.89 -21.51 26.55
CA GLY A 243 5.04 -20.96 25.50
C GLY A 243 5.48 -19.56 25.05
N CYS A 244 5.68 -18.63 25.99
CA CYS A 244 6.20 -17.30 25.70
C CYS A 244 7.56 -17.33 24.99
N ALA A 245 8.49 -18.18 25.46
CA ALA A 245 9.80 -18.32 24.85
C ALA A 245 9.72 -18.82 23.41
N VAL A 246 8.89 -19.84 23.15
CA VAL A 246 8.66 -20.39 21.80
C VAL A 246 8.08 -19.33 20.86
N PHE A 247 7.04 -18.60 21.28
CA PHE A 247 6.45 -17.53 20.45
C PHE A 247 7.44 -16.39 20.17
N THR A 248 8.28 -16.05 21.15
CA THR A 248 9.31 -15.00 20.99
C THR A 248 10.38 -15.43 20.00
N ILE A 249 10.91 -16.65 20.14
CA ILE A 249 11.90 -17.22 19.22
C ILE A 249 11.34 -17.29 17.80
N LEU A 250 10.11 -17.79 17.64
CA LEU A 250 9.45 -17.90 16.35
C LEU A 250 9.30 -16.52 15.68
N THR A 251 8.91 -15.51 16.44
CA THR A 251 8.77 -14.12 15.96
C THR A 251 10.11 -13.56 15.49
N ILE A 252 11.19 -13.77 16.26
CA ILE A 252 12.55 -13.35 15.89
C ILE A 252 13.02 -14.04 14.61
N VAL A 253 12.86 -15.36 14.51
CA VAL A 253 13.27 -16.13 13.32
C VAL A 253 12.52 -15.65 12.08
N LEU A 254 11.19 -15.52 12.16
CA LEU A 254 10.37 -15.03 11.05
C LEU A 254 10.78 -13.63 10.62
N PHE A 255 11.08 -12.75 11.57
CA PHE A 255 11.58 -11.41 11.29
C PHE A 255 12.87 -11.43 10.46
N PHE A 256 13.86 -12.22 10.88
CA PHE A 256 15.13 -12.33 10.14
C PHE A 256 14.94 -12.95 8.75
N LEU A 257 14.04 -13.93 8.60
CA LEU A 257 13.72 -14.53 7.31
C LEU A 257 13.06 -13.53 6.35
N ILE A 258 12.17 -12.68 6.85
CA ILE A 258 11.55 -11.60 6.06
C ILE A 258 12.60 -10.57 5.66
N LYS A 259 13.40 -10.10 6.62
CA LYS A 259 14.46 -9.10 6.38
C LYS A 259 15.48 -9.58 5.35
N ARG A 260 15.96 -10.83 5.47
CA ARG A 260 16.91 -11.42 4.52
C ARG A 260 16.34 -11.44 3.10
N ARG A 261 15.08 -11.81 2.94
CA ARG A 261 14.43 -11.88 1.61
C ARG A 261 14.28 -10.51 0.97
N ILE A 262 13.93 -9.48 1.75
CA ILE A 262 13.83 -8.10 1.26
C ILE A 262 15.20 -7.62 0.77
N ASN A 263 16.25 -7.82 1.56
CA ASN A 263 17.61 -7.45 1.16
C ASN A 263 18.10 -8.17 -0.11
N MET A 264 17.67 -9.42 -0.36
CA MET A 264 18.03 -10.11 -1.61
C MET A 264 17.33 -9.49 -2.82
N LYS A 265 16.05 -9.12 -2.69
CA LYS A 265 15.31 -8.47 -3.79
C LYS A 265 15.82 -7.08 -4.12
N GLU A 266 16.33 -6.33 -3.14
CA GLU A 266 16.95 -5.02 -3.41
C GLU A 266 18.22 -5.18 -4.24
N LYS A 267 19.07 -6.17 -3.93
CA LYS A 267 20.27 -6.46 -4.70
C LYS A 267 20.02 -6.98 -6.11
N GLU A 268 18.85 -7.55 -6.39
CA GLU A 268 18.46 -8.00 -7.74
C GLU A 268 17.99 -6.85 -8.63
N ASN A 269 17.61 -5.70 -8.03
CA ASN A 269 17.10 -4.53 -8.75
C ASN A 269 18.14 -3.39 -8.90
N GLU A 270 19.33 -3.55 -8.31
CA GLU A 270 20.50 -2.67 -8.48
C GLU A 270 21.39 -3.17 -9.62
#